data_AF-A0AA37SVQ4-F1
#
_entry.id   AF-A0AA37SVQ4-F1
#
_cell.length_a   1.000
_cell.length_b   1.000
_cell.length_c   1.000
_cell.angle_alpha   90.00
_cell.angle_beta   90.00
_cell.angle_gamma   90.00
#
_symmetry.space_group_name_H-M   'P 1'
#
loop_
_entity.id
_entity.type
_entity.pdbx_description
1 polymer ?
#
loop_
_entity_poly.entity_id
_entity_poly.type
_entity_poly.pdbx_seq_one_letter_code
_entity_poly.pdbx_strand_id
1 'polypeptide(L)'
;MLAEMTKSIFQAGFNWDVIRQRWQAFEDAFWQFDITRCANMSIGDIQQLSNNEHIVKNRAKIESVQKNANMILNVSKHHSSFASMIAYWEEDDFINLLAYLQTHGARLGTKTAQFFLRHIGKDGFLLGEDGIRALKHFGIIKNAPATKTEMQTVQNVFNHWNKETSYGLAKVSAILALSIDNS
;
A
#
# COMPACT_ATOMS: atom_id res chain seq x y z
N MET A 1 -10.65 1.77 4.53
CA MET A 1 -9.48 0.89 4.76
C MET A 1 -9.42 -0.26 3.75
N LEU A 2 -10.32 -1.25 3.81
CA LEU A 2 -10.28 -2.44 2.92
C LEU A 2 -10.43 -2.09 1.43
N ALA A 3 -11.32 -1.14 1.11
CA ALA A 3 -11.49 -0.57 -0.22
C ALA A 3 -10.17 -0.04 -0.81
N GLU A 4 -9.44 0.79 -0.06
CA GLU A 4 -8.18 1.41 -0.50
C GLU A 4 -7.04 0.39 -0.68
N MET A 5 -6.96 -0.63 0.19
CA MET A 5 -6.05 -1.76 -0.03
C MET A 5 -6.37 -2.46 -1.35
N THR A 6 -7.65 -2.72 -1.60
CA THR A 6 -8.12 -3.38 -2.81
C THR A 6 -7.78 -2.54 -4.04
N LYS A 7 -8.06 -1.23 -4.04
CA LYS A 7 -7.66 -0.32 -5.14
C LYS A 7 -6.17 -0.44 -5.44
N SER A 8 -5.33 -0.36 -4.42
CA SER A 8 -3.87 -0.42 -4.57
C SER A 8 -3.39 -1.78 -5.11
N ILE A 9 -3.99 -2.88 -4.66
CA ILE A 9 -3.69 -4.23 -5.15
C ILE A 9 -4.10 -4.38 -6.62
N PHE A 10 -5.25 -3.85 -7.01
CA PHE A 10 -5.73 -3.93 -8.39
C PHE A 10 -4.99 -2.98 -9.34
N GLN A 11 -4.54 -1.81 -8.88
CA GLN A 11 -3.64 -0.92 -9.62
C GLN A 11 -2.34 -1.60 -10.05
N ALA A 12 -1.78 -2.47 -9.20
CA ALA A 12 -0.56 -3.19 -9.53
C ALA A 12 -0.78 -4.15 -10.72
N GLY A 13 -0.38 -3.72 -11.91
CA GLY A 13 -0.44 -4.52 -13.14
C GLY A 13 -1.76 -4.39 -13.94
N PHE A 14 -2.58 -3.38 -13.70
CA PHE A 14 -3.75 -3.08 -14.54
C PHE A 14 -3.80 -1.59 -14.92
N ASN A 15 -4.49 -1.30 -16.01
CA ASN A 15 -4.80 0.07 -16.40
C ASN A 15 -5.71 0.71 -15.34
N TRP A 16 -5.27 1.85 -14.79
CA TRP A 16 -5.99 2.55 -13.72
C TRP A 16 -7.36 3.07 -14.16
N ASP A 17 -7.53 3.49 -15.42
CA ASP A 17 -8.82 3.90 -15.97
C ASP A 17 -9.84 2.77 -15.89
N VAL A 18 -9.41 1.54 -16.19
CA VAL A 18 -10.27 0.36 -16.14
C VAL A 18 -10.73 0.07 -14.72
N ILE A 19 -9.83 0.18 -13.73
CA ILE A 19 -10.20 -0.02 -12.32
C ILE A 19 -11.17 1.06 -11.84
N ARG A 20 -10.93 2.33 -12.21
CA ARG A 20 -11.81 3.45 -11.85
C ARG A 20 -13.21 3.29 -12.44
N GLN A 21 -13.31 2.97 -13.73
CA GLN A 21 -14.60 2.79 -14.41
C GLN A 21 -15.43 1.65 -13.80
N ARG A 22 -14.76 0.62 -13.27
CA ARG A 22 -15.41 -0.54 -12.65
C ARG A 22 -15.59 -0.41 -11.14
N TRP A 23 -15.16 0.69 -10.52
CA TRP A 23 -15.05 0.76 -9.06
C TRP A 23 -16.40 0.61 -8.35
N GLN A 24 -17.48 1.19 -8.88
CA GLN A 24 -18.82 0.99 -8.33
C GLN A 24 -19.22 -0.49 -8.31
N ALA A 25 -18.91 -1.23 -9.37
CA ALA A 25 -19.17 -2.66 -9.43
C ALA A 25 -18.32 -3.46 -8.43
N PHE A 26 -17.09 -3.00 -8.13
CA PHE A 26 -16.30 -3.58 -7.04
C PHE A 26 -16.96 -3.34 -5.68
N GLU A 27 -17.42 -2.12 -5.40
CA GLU A 27 -18.11 -1.80 -4.16
C GLU A 27 -19.35 -2.66 -4.00
N ASP A 28 -20.18 -2.80 -5.03
CA ASP A 28 -21.38 -3.63 -4.97
C ASP A 28 -21.05 -5.12 -4.78
N ALA A 29 -20.07 -5.62 -5.54
CA ALA A 29 -19.64 -7.02 -5.47
C ALA A 29 -19.04 -7.39 -4.10
N PHE A 30 -18.35 -6.46 -3.46
CA PHE A 30 -17.76 -6.64 -2.12
C PHE A 30 -18.61 -6.01 -1.01
N TRP A 31 -19.91 -5.76 -1.25
CA TRP A 31 -20.86 -5.27 -0.25
C TRP A 31 -20.40 -4.01 0.47
N GLN A 32 -20.02 -3.01 -0.31
CA GLN A 32 -19.44 -1.74 0.13
C GLN A 32 -18.18 -1.93 0.99
N PHE A 33 -17.46 -3.04 0.76
CA PHE A 33 -16.30 -3.48 1.53
C PHE A 33 -16.59 -3.63 3.03
N ASP A 34 -17.78 -4.13 3.39
CA ASP A 34 -18.08 -4.54 4.77
C ASP A 34 -17.03 -5.56 5.22
N ILE A 35 -16.24 -5.17 6.22
CA ILE A 35 -15.06 -5.94 6.65
C ILE A 35 -15.46 -7.32 7.18
N THR A 36 -16.54 -7.38 7.96
CA THR A 36 -17.01 -8.63 8.57
C THR A 36 -17.50 -9.59 7.49
N ARG A 37 -18.28 -9.10 6.52
CA ARG A 37 -18.78 -9.90 5.41
C ARG A 37 -17.67 -10.38 4.50
N CYS A 38 -16.73 -9.49 4.15
CA CYS A 38 -15.57 -9.83 3.32
C CYS A 38 -14.66 -10.86 4.01
N ALA A 39 -14.48 -10.77 5.32
CA ALA A 39 -13.69 -11.73 6.09
C ALA A 39 -14.31 -13.15 6.07
N ASN A 40 -15.65 -13.23 6.04
CA ASN A 40 -16.41 -14.47 6.09
C ASN A 40 -16.88 -14.98 4.71
N MET A 41 -16.28 -14.52 3.60
CA MET A 41 -16.60 -15.04 2.27
C MET A 41 -16.42 -16.56 2.19
N SER A 42 -17.44 -17.24 1.71
CA SER A 42 -17.37 -18.68 1.44
C SER A 42 -16.62 -18.95 0.13
N ILE A 43 -16.28 -20.23 -0.11
CA ILE A 43 -15.75 -20.67 -1.41
C ILE A 43 -16.73 -20.33 -2.54
N GLY A 44 -18.04 -20.43 -2.27
CA GLY A 44 -19.09 -20.06 -3.23
C GLY A 44 -19.06 -18.58 -3.58
N ASP A 45 -18.89 -17.70 -2.59
CA ASP A 45 -18.77 -16.25 -2.83
C ASP A 45 -17.54 -15.94 -3.70
N ILE A 46 -16.39 -16.54 -3.39
CA ILE A 46 -15.15 -16.38 -4.16
C ILE A 46 -15.35 -16.86 -5.60
N GLN A 47 -16.06 -17.97 -5.81
CA GLN A 47 -16.35 -18.50 -7.14
C GLN A 47 -17.29 -17.56 -7.92
N GLN A 48 -18.34 -17.05 -7.29
CA GLN A 48 -19.25 -16.08 -7.91
C GLN A 48 -18.51 -14.80 -8.31
N LEU A 49 -17.70 -14.24 -7.41
CA LEU A 49 -16.87 -13.07 -7.68
C LEU A 49 -15.87 -13.33 -8.80
N SER A 50 -15.26 -14.52 -8.84
CA SER A 50 -14.31 -14.90 -9.89
C SER A 50 -14.94 -14.98 -11.28
N ASN A 51 -16.26 -15.19 -11.34
CA ASN A 51 -17.02 -15.25 -12.59
C ASN A 51 -17.71 -13.92 -12.94
N ASN A 52 -17.77 -12.95 -12.04
CA ASN A 52 -18.43 -11.67 -12.23
C ASN A 52 -17.72 -10.84 -13.33
N GLU A 53 -18.47 -10.44 -14.36
CA GLU A 53 -17.95 -9.75 -15.54
C GLU A 53 -17.72 -8.24 -15.33
N HIS A 54 -18.38 -7.69 -14.31
CA HIS A 54 -18.33 -6.27 -13.99
C HIS A 54 -17.06 -5.90 -13.21
N ILE A 55 -16.41 -6.87 -12.56
CA ILE A 55 -15.12 -6.69 -11.89
C ILE A 55 -13.99 -7.35 -12.68
N VAL A 56 -12.75 -7.07 -12.29
CA VAL A 56 -11.58 -7.72 -12.91
C VAL A 56 -11.47 -9.16 -12.38
N LYS A 57 -11.60 -10.14 -13.29
CA LYS A 57 -11.53 -11.58 -13.00
C LYS A 57 -10.09 -12.02 -12.67
N ASN A 58 -9.63 -11.72 -11.45
CA ASN A 58 -8.36 -12.19 -10.91
C ASN A 58 -8.60 -12.86 -9.55
N ARG A 59 -8.77 -14.18 -9.56
CA ARG A 59 -9.10 -14.97 -8.37
C ARG A 59 -8.16 -14.71 -7.19
N ALA A 60 -6.84 -14.69 -7.43
CA ALA A 60 -5.88 -14.45 -6.36
C ALA A 60 -5.93 -13.02 -5.78
N LYS A 61 -6.36 -12.01 -6.55
CA LYS A 61 -6.64 -10.66 -6.01
C LYS A 61 -8.01 -10.61 -5.29
N ILE A 62 -9.01 -11.34 -5.76
CA ILE A 62 -10.31 -11.49 -5.06
C ILE A 62 -10.12 -12.14 -3.69
N GLU A 63 -9.39 -13.26 -3.62
CA GLU A 63 -9.05 -13.95 -2.37
C GLU A 63 -8.23 -13.05 -1.41
N SER A 64 -7.47 -12.09 -1.95
CA SER A 64 -6.72 -11.14 -1.10
C SER A 64 -7.64 -10.21 -0.30
N VAL A 65 -8.85 -9.90 -0.80
CA VAL A 65 -9.82 -9.07 -0.07
C VAL A 65 -10.24 -9.74 1.23
N GLN A 66 -10.52 -11.04 1.20
CA GLN A 66 -10.84 -11.82 2.40
C GLN A 66 -9.69 -11.83 3.41
N LYS A 67 -8.46 -12.09 2.95
CA LYS A 67 -7.28 -12.14 3.81
C LYS A 67 -7.00 -10.78 4.46
N ASN A 68 -7.11 -9.70 3.70
CA ASN A 68 -6.94 -8.34 4.21
C ASN A 68 -8.05 -7.94 5.18
N ALA A 69 -9.30 -8.36 4.94
CA ALA A 69 -10.40 -8.16 5.88
C ALA A 69 -10.14 -8.87 7.22
N ASN A 70 -9.65 -10.12 7.17
CA ASN A 70 -9.26 -10.87 8.36
C ASN A 70 -8.10 -10.22 9.12
N MET A 71 -7.09 -9.68 8.43
CA MET A 71 -6.01 -8.89 9.06
C MET A 71 -6.59 -7.68 9.82
N ILE A 72 -7.49 -6.92 9.19
CA ILE A 72 -8.12 -5.74 9.82
C ILE A 72 -8.90 -6.13 11.09
N LEU A 73 -9.69 -7.22 11.03
CA LEU A 73 -10.41 -7.73 12.20
C LEU A 73 -9.47 -8.19 13.29
N ASN A 74 -8.37 -8.88 12.94
CA ASN A 74 -7.42 -9.38 13.92
C ASN A 74 -6.73 -8.25 14.69
N VAL A 75 -6.29 -7.20 13.98
CA VAL A 75 -5.69 -6.01 14.62
C VAL A 75 -6.69 -5.33 15.55
N SER A 76 -7.95 -5.24 15.15
CA SER A 76 -9.01 -4.60 15.94
C SER A 76 -9.35 -5.36 17.24
N LYS A 77 -8.82 -6.58 17.45
CA LYS A 77 -8.92 -7.30 18.74
C LYS A 77 -7.89 -6.82 19.78
N HIS A 78 -6.77 -6.28 19.32
CA HIS A 78 -5.62 -5.91 20.16
C HIS A 78 -5.36 -4.41 20.20
N HIS A 79 -5.98 -3.65 19.29
CA HIS A 79 -5.89 -2.20 19.18
C HIS A 79 -7.30 -1.60 19.07
N SER A 80 -7.42 -0.30 19.35
CA SER A 80 -8.70 0.43 19.20
C SER A 80 -9.28 0.32 17.78
N SER A 81 -8.42 0.30 16.76
CA SER A 81 -8.79 -0.05 15.38
C SER A 81 -7.54 -0.29 14.52
N PHE A 82 -7.70 -0.90 13.35
CA PHE A 82 -6.64 -0.98 12.35
C PHE A 82 -6.17 0.40 11.84
N ALA A 83 -7.09 1.37 11.72
CA ALA A 83 -6.73 2.74 11.33
C ALA A 83 -5.89 3.43 12.41
N SER A 84 -6.23 3.24 13.69
CA SER A 84 -5.45 3.74 14.83
C SER A 84 -4.05 3.13 14.86
N MET A 85 -3.91 1.82 14.62
CA MET A 85 -2.61 1.17 14.53
C MET A 85 -1.70 1.83 13.47
N ILE A 86 -2.24 2.16 12.29
CA ILE A 86 -1.47 2.84 11.24
C ILE A 86 -1.17 4.30 11.62
N ALA A 87 -2.16 5.02 12.13
CA ALA A 87 -2.02 6.43 12.47
C ALA A 87 -0.92 6.66 13.53
N TYR A 88 -0.89 5.81 14.56
CA TYR A 88 0.08 5.87 15.65
C TYR A 88 1.39 5.11 15.37
N TRP A 89 1.57 4.52 14.19
CA TRP A 89 2.85 3.94 13.84
C TRP A 89 3.87 5.06 13.64
N GLU A 90 5.03 4.98 14.30
CA GLU A 90 6.08 6.00 14.21
C GLU A 90 6.55 6.20 12.77
N GLU A 91 6.70 7.46 12.35
CA GLU A 91 7.05 7.80 10.96
C GLU A 91 8.48 7.37 10.61
N ASP A 92 9.39 7.41 11.59
CA ASP A 92 10.77 6.97 11.43
C ASP A 92 10.92 5.44 11.33
N ASP A 93 9.83 4.70 11.57
CA ASP A 93 9.69 3.24 11.52
C ASP A 93 8.82 2.74 10.34
N PHE A 94 8.66 3.58 9.31
CA PHE A 94 7.76 3.28 8.18
C PHE A 94 8.10 1.98 7.42
N ILE A 95 9.37 1.54 7.37
CA ILE A 95 9.74 0.24 6.78
C ILE A 95 9.16 -0.95 7.54
N ASN A 96 9.07 -0.88 8.87
CA ASN A 96 8.47 -1.95 9.65
C ASN A 96 6.95 -1.95 9.51
N LEU A 97 6.31 -0.79 9.31
CA LEU A 97 4.90 -0.74 8.92
C LEU A 97 4.67 -1.44 7.56
N LEU A 98 5.52 -1.17 6.56
CA LEU A 98 5.43 -1.84 5.25
C LEU A 98 5.63 -3.36 5.39
N ALA A 99 6.63 -3.78 6.18
CA ALA A 99 6.89 -5.20 6.44
C ALA A 99 5.70 -5.88 7.15
N TYR A 100 5.10 -5.21 8.13
CA TYR A 100 3.91 -5.70 8.82
C TYR A 100 2.76 -5.96 7.83
N LEU A 101 2.44 -4.98 6.98
CA LEU A 101 1.39 -5.11 5.96
C LEU A 101 1.68 -6.24 4.98
N GLN A 102 2.94 -6.42 4.58
CA GLN A 102 3.35 -7.49 3.69
C GLN A 102 3.22 -8.88 4.34
N THR A 103 3.58 -9.00 5.62
CA THR A 103 3.55 -10.27 6.36
C THR A 103 2.13 -10.71 6.72
N HIS A 104 1.28 -9.77 7.15
CA HIS A 104 -0.06 -10.09 7.66
C HIS A 104 -1.16 -9.92 6.62
N GLY A 105 -0.94 -9.09 5.61
CA GLY A 105 -1.86 -8.89 4.51
C GLY A 105 -1.63 -9.86 3.35
N ALA A 106 -2.43 -9.69 2.30
CA ALA A 106 -2.30 -10.41 1.06
C ALA A 106 -2.12 -9.43 -0.10
N ARG A 107 -1.04 -9.63 -0.87
CA ARG A 107 -0.65 -8.80 -2.03
C ARG A 107 -0.34 -7.34 -1.71
N LEU A 108 -0.06 -7.03 -0.45
CA LEU A 108 0.46 -5.75 0.02
C LEU A 108 2.00 -5.73 0.00
N GLY A 109 2.61 -6.01 -1.16
CA GLY A 109 4.06 -5.84 -1.32
C GLY A 109 4.47 -4.37 -1.17
N THR A 110 5.76 -4.08 -0.96
CA THR A 110 6.30 -2.74 -0.63
C THR A 110 5.66 -1.60 -1.39
N LYS A 111 5.67 -1.64 -2.73
CA LYS A 111 5.11 -0.59 -3.59
C LYS A 111 3.59 -0.44 -3.42
N THR A 112 2.88 -1.56 -3.35
CA THR A 112 1.41 -1.57 -3.13
C THR A 112 1.06 -1.02 -1.75
N ALA A 113 1.79 -1.41 -0.71
CA ALA A 113 1.61 -0.91 0.65
C ALA A 113 1.91 0.59 0.74
N GLN A 114 2.99 1.05 0.10
CA GLN A 114 3.33 2.46 -0.04
C GLN A 114 2.19 3.28 -0.68
N PHE A 115 1.61 2.81 -1.79
CA PHE A 115 0.46 3.47 -2.41
C PHE A 115 -0.77 3.46 -1.48
N PHE A 116 -1.10 2.31 -0.89
CA PHE A 116 -2.22 2.22 0.04
C PHE A 116 -2.09 3.23 1.19
N LEU A 117 -0.94 3.28 1.85
CA LEU A 117 -0.66 4.19 2.96
C LEU A 117 -0.75 5.65 2.52
N ARG A 118 -0.25 5.99 1.33
CA ARG A 118 -0.39 7.34 0.75
C ARG A 118 -1.85 7.73 0.56
N HIS A 119 -2.69 6.85 0.01
CA HIS A 119 -4.10 7.15 -0.25
C HIS A 119 -4.92 7.36 1.02
N ILE A 120 -4.54 6.73 2.13
CA ILE A 120 -5.18 6.95 3.44
C ILE A 120 -4.52 8.06 4.27
N GLY A 121 -3.53 8.76 3.72
CA GLY A 121 -2.88 9.90 4.36
C GLY A 121 -1.82 9.58 5.41
N LYS A 122 -1.32 8.33 5.50
CA LYS A 122 -0.17 8.03 6.37
C LYS A 122 1.09 8.63 5.75
N ASP A 123 1.80 9.45 6.53
CA ASP A 123 3.06 10.01 6.07
C ASP A 123 4.12 8.92 5.88
N GLY A 124 4.84 9.03 4.77
CA GLY A 124 5.72 8.00 4.26
C GLY A 124 6.21 8.31 2.85
N PHE A 125 7.43 7.88 2.54
CA PHE A 125 8.02 8.09 1.23
C PHE A 125 7.51 7.07 0.20
N LEU A 126 7.53 7.45 -1.07
CA LEU A 126 7.27 6.57 -2.21
C LEU A 126 8.56 6.40 -3.01
N LEU A 127 8.97 5.15 -3.24
CA LEU A 127 10.10 4.85 -4.14
C LEU A 127 9.59 4.47 -5.53
N GLY A 128 9.23 5.50 -6.29
CA GLY A 128 9.03 5.40 -7.74
C GLY A 128 10.35 5.40 -8.51
N GLU A 129 10.27 5.33 -9.83
CA GLU A 129 11.44 5.32 -10.71
C GLU A 129 12.30 6.58 -10.55
N ASP A 130 11.68 7.75 -10.53
CA ASP A 130 12.39 9.03 -10.39
C ASP A 130 13.02 9.18 -9.00
N GLY A 131 12.32 8.76 -7.94
CA GLY A 131 12.90 8.73 -6.59
C GLY A 131 14.13 7.81 -6.50
N ILE A 132 14.07 6.63 -7.13
CA ILE A 132 15.22 5.72 -7.21
C ILE A 132 16.35 6.34 -8.03
N ARG A 133 16.04 6.99 -9.18
CA ARG A 133 17.04 7.67 -10.02
C ARG A 133 17.71 8.81 -9.25
N ALA A 134 16.96 9.57 -8.46
CA ALA A 134 17.47 10.66 -7.65
C ALA A 134 18.38 10.16 -6.52
N LEU A 135 17.94 9.13 -5.79
CA LEU A 135 18.78 8.49 -4.77
C LEU A 135 20.10 7.96 -5.34
N LYS A 136 20.09 7.42 -6.56
CA LYS A 136 21.30 7.01 -7.28
C LYS A 136 22.16 8.22 -7.69
N HIS A 137 21.56 9.26 -8.23
CA HIS A 137 22.24 10.49 -8.65
C HIS A 137 23.02 11.12 -7.51
N PHE A 138 22.44 11.19 -6.30
CA PHE A 138 23.10 11.70 -5.10
C PHE A 138 24.00 10.68 -4.38
N GLY A 139 24.21 9.48 -4.95
CA GLY A 139 25.11 8.48 -4.39
C GLY A 139 24.61 7.79 -3.12
N ILE A 140 23.31 7.92 -2.79
CA ILE A 140 22.72 7.35 -1.57
C ILE A 140 22.53 5.84 -1.71
N ILE A 141 22.12 5.38 -2.89
CA ILE A 141 21.98 3.96 -3.22
C ILE A 141 22.70 3.65 -4.52
N LYS A 142 23.21 2.42 -4.66
CA LYS A 142 23.76 1.93 -5.93
C LYS A 142 22.68 1.32 -6.83
N ASN A 143 21.80 0.53 -6.23
CA ASN A 143 20.72 -0.18 -6.90
C ASN A 143 19.38 0.10 -6.21
N ALA A 144 18.28 -0.18 -6.91
CA ALA A 144 16.96 -0.12 -6.29
C ALA A 144 16.94 -1.09 -5.08
N PRO A 145 16.49 -0.65 -3.89
CA PRO A 145 16.48 -1.50 -2.70
C PRO A 145 15.54 -2.68 -2.92
N ALA A 146 16.04 -3.89 -2.69
CA ALA A 146 15.30 -5.15 -2.86
C ALA A 146 15.04 -5.85 -1.51
N THR A 147 15.82 -5.51 -0.49
CA THR A 147 15.75 -6.11 0.84
C THR A 147 15.27 -5.13 1.90
N LYS A 148 14.78 -5.65 3.03
CA LYS A 148 14.40 -4.83 4.20
C LYS A 148 15.57 -3.97 4.70
N THR A 149 16.78 -4.52 4.72
CA THR A 149 17.99 -3.80 5.16
C THR A 149 18.30 -2.61 4.26
N GLU A 150 18.24 -2.80 2.93
CA GLU A 150 18.46 -1.70 1.98
C GLU A 150 17.36 -0.63 2.10
N MET A 151 16.10 -1.04 2.29
CA MET A 151 15.00 -0.11 2.56
C MET A 151 15.20 0.66 3.87
N GLN A 152 15.79 0.04 4.90
CA GLN A 152 16.11 0.71 6.16
C GLN A 152 17.21 1.78 5.98
N THR A 153 18.21 1.52 5.14
CA THR A 153 19.21 2.54 4.78
C THR A 153 18.53 3.75 4.15
N VAL A 154 17.56 3.55 3.25
CA VAL A 154 16.79 4.64 2.66
C VAL A 154 15.98 5.37 3.73
N GLN A 155 15.28 4.67 4.62
CA GLN A 155 14.53 5.27 5.73
C GLN A 155 15.42 6.19 6.59
N ASN A 156 16.64 5.75 6.94
CA ASN A 156 17.55 6.53 7.76
C ASN A 156 17.91 7.87 7.10
N VAL A 157 18.06 7.89 5.77
CA VAL A 157 18.32 9.11 5.00
C VAL A 157 17.09 10.03 5.00
N PHE A 158 15.90 9.46 4.77
CA PHE A 158 14.65 10.21 4.85
C PHE A 158 14.40 10.80 6.24
N ASN A 159 14.70 10.05 7.31
CA ASN A 159 14.60 10.51 8.70
C ASN A 159 15.57 11.66 8.98
N HIS A 160 16.80 11.58 8.43
CA HIS A 160 17.77 12.66 8.55
C HIS A 160 17.27 13.94 7.87
N TRP A 161 16.80 13.86 6.62
CA TRP A 161 16.25 15.02 5.90
C TRP A 161 14.98 15.58 6.52
N ASN A 162 14.11 14.73 7.07
CA ASN A 162 12.94 15.16 7.83
C ASN A 162 13.36 16.05 9.01
N LYS A 163 14.40 15.66 9.77
CA LYS A 163 14.94 16.45 10.88
C LYS A 163 15.55 17.78 10.42
N GLU A 164 16.27 17.80 9.30
CA GLU A 164 16.90 19.02 8.77
C GLU A 164 15.89 20.02 8.21
N THR A 165 14.81 19.52 7.58
CA THR A 165 13.85 20.37 6.85
C THR A 165 12.55 20.64 7.60
N SER A 166 12.27 19.87 8.66
CA SER A 166 10.95 19.81 9.33
C SER A 166 9.80 19.40 8.39
N TYR A 167 10.10 18.81 7.22
CA TYR A 167 9.09 18.32 6.29
C TYR A 167 8.80 16.83 6.52
N GLY A 168 7.52 16.45 6.43
CA GLY A 168 7.12 15.05 6.41
C GLY A 168 7.76 14.24 5.27
N LEU A 169 7.86 12.93 5.47
CA LEU A 169 8.54 12.00 4.56
C LEU A 169 7.97 12.03 3.15
N ALA A 170 6.65 12.19 3.02
CA ALA A 170 5.97 12.29 1.73
C ALA A 170 6.41 13.53 0.95
N LYS A 171 6.61 14.67 1.63
CA LYS A 171 7.05 15.92 1.01
C LYS A 171 8.52 15.85 0.61
N VAL A 172 9.39 15.31 1.48
CA VAL A 172 10.79 15.05 1.15
C VAL A 172 10.90 14.14 -0.08
N SER A 173 10.09 13.09 -0.13
CA SER A 173 10.04 12.14 -1.25
C SER A 173 9.61 12.79 -2.56
N ALA A 174 8.65 13.71 -2.52
CA ALA A 174 8.21 14.45 -3.71
C ALA A 174 9.29 15.42 -4.21
N ILE A 175 9.94 16.16 -3.31
CA ILE A 175 11.04 17.07 -3.66
C ILE A 175 12.18 16.30 -4.32
N LEU A 176 12.57 15.16 -3.75
CA LEU A 176 13.63 14.31 -4.28
C LEU A 176 13.29 13.77 -5.68
N ALA A 177 12.04 13.34 -5.91
CA ALA A 177 11.64 12.85 -7.22
C ALA A 177 11.67 13.96 -8.31
N LEU A 178 11.49 15.22 -7.92
CA LEU A 178 11.51 16.39 -8.80
C LEU A 178 12.89 17.04 -8.92
N SER A 179 13.91 16.57 -8.19
CA SER A 179 15.23 17.22 -8.14
C SER A 179 16.18 16.78 -9.26
N ILE A 180 15.73 15.92 -10.15
CA ILE A 180 16.48 15.47 -11.32
C ILE A 180 15.66 15.76 -12.56
N ASP A 181 16.30 16.28 -13.60
CA ASP A 181 15.64 16.50 -14.89
C ASP A 181 15.36 15.16 -15.57
N ASN A 182 14.23 15.07 -16.29
CA ASN A 182 13.84 13.92 -17.10
C ASN A 182 14.60 13.87 -18.44
N SER A 183 15.89 14.21 -18.44
CA SER A 183 16.77 14.21 -19.61
C SER A 183 17.40 12.83 -19.87
#